data_AF-A0A2V9Q3F8-F1
#
_entry.id   AF-A0A2V9Q3F8-F1
#
_cell.length_a   1.000
_cell.length_b   1.000
_cell.length_c   1.000
_cell.angle_alpha   90.00
_cell.angle_beta   90.00
_cell.angle_gamma   90.00
#
_symmetry.space_group_name_H-M   'P 1'
#
loop_
_entity.id
_entity.type
_entity.pdbx_description
1 polymer ?
#
loop_
_entity_poly.entity_id
_entity_poly.type
_entity_poly.pdbx_seq_one_letter_code
_entity_poly.pdbx_strand_id
1 'polypeptide(L)'
;MEVRLRPETESRIHDLAARTGRAPDDFVEDAMAGYLLELGETREMLDARYQALKTGRVEPLDGGEAFKTLRQKSHNRRSHR
;
A
#
# COMPACT_ATOMS: atom_id res chain seq x y z
N MET A 1 -14.20 20.76 -1.55
CA MET A 1 -15.18 19.65 -1.47
C MET A 1 -15.59 19.53 -0.02
N GLU A 2 -16.87 19.43 0.29
CA GLU A 2 -17.33 19.22 1.67
C GLU A 2 -17.63 17.73 1.90
N VAL A 3 -17.04 17.14 2.96
CA VAL A 3 -17.24 15.74 3.33
C VAL A 3 -17.90 15.70 4.69
N ARG A 4 -19.07 15.06 4.78
CA ARG A 4 -19.78 14.87 6.06
C ARG A 4 -19.33 13.56 6.68
N LEU A 5 -18.68 13.66 7.83
CA LEU A 5 -18.20 12.51 8.59
C LEU A 5 -19.23 12.10 9.65
N ARG A 6 -19.08 10.87 10.15
CA ARG A 6 -19.83 10.44 11.33
C ARG A 6 -19.30 11.19 12.56
N PRO A 7 -20.14 11.54 13.54
CA PRO A 7 -19.72 12.30 14.72
C PRO A 7 -18.52 11.69 15.47
N GLU A 8 -18.46 10.36 15.54
CA GLU A 8 -17.35 9.66 16.21
C GLU A 8 -16.03 9.81 15.47
N THR A 9 -16.07 9.95 14.14
CA THR A 9 -14.88 10.16 13.31
C THR A 9 -14.41 11.61 13.40
N GLU A 10 -15.35 12.56 13.37
CA GLU A 10 -15.07 13.98 13.53
C GLU A 10 -14.43 14.28 14.89
N SER A 11 -14.98 13.75 15.98
CA SER A 11 -14.39 13.87 17.32
C SER A 11 -12.97 13.31 17.39
N ARG A 12 -12.71 12.16 16.76
CA ARG A 12 -11.35 11.59 16.70
C ARG A 12 -10.37 12.45 15.92
N ILE A 13 -10.81 13.04 14.81
CA ILE A 13 -9.97 13.95 14.02
C ILE A 13 -9.61 15.19 14.84
N HIS A 14 -10.59 15.80 15.52
CA HIS A 14 -10.33 16.94 16.40
C HIS A 14 -9.35 16.62 17.52
N ASP A 15 -9.51 15.47 18.19
CA ASP A 15 -8.60 15.04 19.25
C ASP A 15 -7.16 14.84 18.74
N LEU A 16 -6.99 14.24 17.56
CA LEU A 16 -5.69 14.01 16.95
C LEU A 16 -5.05 15.33 16.46
N ALA A 17 -5.85 16.20 15.85
CA ALA A 17 -5.43 17.53 15.42
C ALA A 17 -4.95 18.37 16.61
N ALA A 18 -5.70 18.37 17.72
CA ALA A 18 -5.32 19.06 18.96
C ALA A 18 -4.00 18.53 19.55
N ARG A 19 -3.80 17.20 19.55
CA ARG A 19 -2.54 16.58 20.03
C ARG A 19 -1.33 16.92 19.17
N THR A 20 -1.53 17.13 17.88
CA THR A 20 -0.47 17.44 16.92
C THR A 20 -0.26 18.94 16.73
N GLY A 21 -1.12 19.78 17.29
CA GLY A 21 -1.09 21.23 17.12
C GLY A 21 -1.47 21.68 15.71
N ARG A 22 -2.14 20.83 14.94
CA ARG A 22 -2.53 21.08 13.55
C ARG A 22 -3.99 21.47 13.44
N ALA A 23 -4.35 22.21 12.40
CA ALA A 23 -5.75 22.41 12.06
C ALA A 23 -6.37 21.05 11.61
N PRO A 24 -7.63 20.76 11.97
CA PRO A 24 -8.30 19.53 11.56
C PRO A 24 -8.33 19.33 10.03
N ASP A 25 -8.55 20.40 9.28
CA ASP A 25 -8.62 20.34 7.81
C ASP A 25 -7.26 19.96 7.22
N ASP A 26 -6.19 20.63 7.63
CA ASP A 26 -4.81 20.31 7.20
C ASP A 26 -4.41 18.88 7.59
N PHE A 27 -4.82 18.42 8.78
CA PHE A 27 -4.54 17.06 9.24
C PHE A 27 -5.22 16.02 8.35
N VAL A 28 -6.47 16.25 7.96
CA VAL A 28 -7.21 15.35 7.08
C VAL A 28 -6.64 15.39 5.66
N GLU A 29 -6.30 16.57 5.15
CA GLU A 29 -5.72 16.72 3.81
C GLU A 29 -4.41 15.96 3.68
N ASP A 30 -3.50 16.10 4.66
CA ASP A 30 -2.23 15.36 4.66
C ASP A 30 -2.42 13.85 4.76
N ALA A 31 -3.33 13.39 5.62
CA ALA A 31 -3.62 11.96 5.76
C ALA A 31 -4.16 11.39 4.44
N MET A 32 -5.03 12.12 3.76
CA MET A 32 -5.56 11.72 2.45
C MET A 32 -4.51 11.78 1.34
N ALA A 33 -3.62 12.78 1.36
CA ALA A 33 -2.51 12.89 0.42
C ALA A 33 -1.58 11.66 0.52
N GLY A 34 -1.22 11.25 1.75
CA GLY A 34 -0.44 10.04 1.99
C GLY A 34 -1.15 8.78 1.47
N TYR A 35 -2.43 8.61 1.81
CA TYR A 35 -3.23 7.47 1.34
C TYR A 35 -3.29 7.39 -0.20
N LEU A 36 -3.54 8.53 -0.87
CA LEU A 36 -3.65 8.58 -2.32
C LEU A 36 -2.32 8.34 -3.02
N LEU A 37 -1.22 8.83 -2.45
CA LEU A 37 0.13 8.57 -2.97
C LEU A 37 0.44 7.07 -2.93
N GLU A 38 0.31 6.43 -1.76
CA GLU A 38 0.59 4.99 -1.60
C GLU A 38 -0.31 4.13 -2.50
N LEU A 39 -1.59 4.51 -2.63
CA LEU A 39 -2.53 3.84 -3.51
C LEU A 39 -2.13 4.00 -4.98
N GLY A 40 -1.70 5.19 -5.38
CA GLY A 40 -1.20 5.49 -6.72
C GLY A 40 0.01 4.62 -7.07
N GLU A 41 1.05 4.64 -6.24
CA GLU A 41 2.27 3.84 -6.42
C GLU A 41 1.96 2.34 -6.52
N THR A 42 1.06 1.85 -5.66
CA THR A 42 0.65 0.44 -5.68
C THR A 42 -0.05 0.09 -6.98
N ARG A 43 -0.96 0.96 -7.45
CA ARG A 43 -1.67 0.75 -8.72
C ARG A 43 -0.72 0.78 -9.91
N GLU A 44 0.17 1.76 -9.98
CA GLU A 44 1.16 1.86 -11.05
C GLU A 44 2.03 0.59 -11.13
N MET A 45 2.49 0.10 -9.98
CA MET A 45 3.26 -1.15 -9.91
C MET A 45 2.45 -2.36 -10.42
N LEU A 46 1.18 -2.47 -10.06
CA LEU A 46 0.32 -3.58 -10.48
C LEU A 46 -0.04 -3.49 -11.96
N ASP A 47 -0.38 -2.31 -12.45
CA ASP A 47 -0.71 -2.06 -13.85
C ASP A 47 0.49 -2.35 -14.74
N ALA A 48 1.70 -1.92 -14.36
CA ALA A 48 2.92 -2.24 -15.09
C ALA A 48 3.17 -3.75 -15.19
N ARG A 49 2.96 -4.50 -14.10
CA ARG A 49 3.08 -5.97 -14.10
C ARG A 49 2.02 -6.63 -14.96
N TYR A 50 0.79 -6.18 -14.87
CA TYR A 50 -0.30 -6.68 -15.68
C TYR A 50 -0.02 -6.48 -17.17
N GLN A 51 0.43 -5.27 -17.56
CA GLN A 51 0.80 -5.00 -18.95
C GLN A 51 1.98 -5.85 -19.40
N ALA A 52 3.00 -6.05 -18.55
CA ALA A 52 4.12 -6.91 -18.89
C ALA A 52 3.69 -8.35 -19.17
N LEU A 53 2.75 -8.89 -18.37
CA LEU A 53 2.16 -10.22 -18.61
C LEU A 53 1.34 -10.23 -19.90
N LYS A 54 0.45 -9.24 -20.08
CA LYS A 54 -0.44 -9.15 -21.24
C LYS A 54 0.32 -9.04 -22.56
N THR A 55 1.45 -8.33 -22.56
CA THR A 55 2.29 -8.12 -23.74
C THR A 55 3.33 -9.21 -23.95
N GLY A 56 3.43 -10.19 -23.04
CA GLY A 56 4.46 -11.24 -23.09
C GLY A 56 5.87 -10.74 -22.81
N ARG A 57 6.02 -9.53 -22.23
CA ARG A 57 7.33 -8.98 -21.82
C ARG A 57 7.97 -9.77 -20.68
N VAL A 58 7.15 -10.47 -19.89
CA VAL A 58 7.63 -11.39 -18.85
C VAL A 58 7.09 -12.79 -19.11
N GLU A 59 7.93 -13.79 -18.88
CA GLU A 59 7.56 -15.19 -19.03
C GLU A 59 6.78 -15.67 -17.79
N PRO A 60 5.58 -16.25 -17.96
CA PRO A 60 4.86 -16.89 -16.87
C PRO A 60 5.66 -18.08 -16.31
N LEU A 61 5.69 -18.21 -14.99
CA LEU A 61 6.29 -19.35 -14.31
C LEU A 61 5.20 -20.26 -13.75
N ASP A 62 5.46 -21.56 -13.73
CA ASP A 62 4.63 -22.48 -12.97
C ASP A 62 4.64 -22.12 -11.47
N GLY A 63 3.45 -21.96 -10.89
CA GLY A 63 3.30 -21.50 -9.52
C GLY A 63 3.86 -22.49 -8.49
N GLY A 64 3.75 -23.80 -8.76
CA GLY A 64 4.31 -24.84 -7.90
C GLY A 64 5.83 -24.80 -7.86
N GLU A 65 6.46 -24.72 -9.04
CA GLU A 65 7.92 -24.61 -9.16
C GLU A 65 8.46 -23.29 -8.60
N ALA A 66 7.75 -22.18 -8.82
CA ALA A 66 8.08 -20.90 -8.22
C ALA A 66 8.06 -20.97 -6.68
N PHE A 67 7.03 -21.59 -6.10
CA PHE A 67 6.90 -21.74 -4.65
C PHE A 67 7.98 -22.65 -4.06
N LYS A 68 8.27 -23.79 -4.69
CA LYS A 68 9.38 -24.69 -4.30
C LYS A 68 10.71 -23.92 -4.28
N THR A 69 10.98 -23.14 -5.32
CA THR A 69 12.21 -22.33 -5.43
C THR A 69 12.32 -21.30 -4.29
N LEU A 70 11.24 -20.58 -3.98
CA LEU A 70 11.20 -19.60 -2.88
C LEU A 70 11.41 -20.26 -1.51
N ARG A 71 10.83 -21.44 -1.30
CA ARG A 71 11.01 -22.23 -0.06
C ARG A 71 12.46 -22.69 0.08
N GLN A 72 13.07 -23.20 -0.98
CA GLN A 72 14.48 -23.60 -0.95
C GLN A 72 15.41 -22.41 -0.64
N LYS A 73 15.20 -21.27 -1.30
CA LYS A 73 15.97 -20.04 -1.01
C LYS A 73 15.86 -19.62 0.45
N SER A 74 14.65 -19.69 1.01
CA SER A 74 14.41 -19.37 2.42
C SER A 74 15.09 -20.35 3.38
N HIS A 75 15.06 -21.65 3.07
CA HIS A 75 15.75 -22.69 3.84
C HIS A 75 17.26 -22.44 3.87
N ASN A 76 17.87 -22.24 2.70
CA ASN A 76 19.30 -21.98 2.57
C ASN A 76 19.73 -20.75 3.37
N ARG A 77 18.93 -19.67 3.35
CA ARG A 77 19.25 -18.45 4.12
C ARG A 77 19.21 -18.69 5.63
N ARG A 78 18.33 -19.57 6.11
CA ARG A 78 18.22 -19.91 7.54
C ARG A 78 19.28 -20.89 8.00
N SER A 79 19.74 -21.80 7.12
CA SER A 79 20.79 -22.76 7.44
C SER A 79 22.21 -22.15 7.47
N HIS A 80 22.38 -20.94 6.95
CA HIS A 80 23.63 -20.17 6.98
C HIS A 80 23.67 -19.12 8.11
N ARG A 81 22.72 -19.17 9.05
CA ARG A 81 22.74 -18.42 10.32
C ARG A 81 23.11 -19.36 11.44
#